data_AF-N1Q2R6-F1
#
_entry.id   AF-N1Q2R6-F1
#
_cell.length_a   1.000
_cell.length_b   1.000
_cell.length_c   1.000
_cell.angle_alpha   90.00
_cell.angle_beta   90.00
_cell.angle_gamma   90.00
#
_symmetry.space_group_name_H-M   'P 1'
#
loop_
_entity.id
_entity.type
_entity.pdbx_description
1 polymer ?
#
loop_
_entity_poly.entity_id
_entity_poly.type
_entity_poly.pdbx_seq_one_letter_code
_entity_poly.pdbx_strand_id
1 'polypeptide(L)'
;MQAQSSIPAIESNWLPASLMDKSTQDLHHFLSTPALQHAFLSSPETTHPAVLASEDYLTPIINSNLQLSNNVLTLEQKLSALRSQTQRRLLALRALEQAHRQKISETEDALKDFSPMALYQRLNASVQEQHLLVRGVEESWLEEDGVASDREVVEFVRGVKERRKTALLRRERKGRWDEGRVGGWR
;
A
#
# COMPACT_ATOMS: atom_id res chain seq x y z
N MET A 1 -41.65 11.14 6.64
CA MET A 1 -42.84 10.92 5.81
C MET A 1 -43.54 12.27 5.68
N GLN A 2 -43.32 12.98 4.58
CA GLN A 2 -44.04 14.23 4.34
C GLN A 2 -45.49 13.86 4.01
N ALA A 3 -46.44 14.44 4.74
CA ALA A 3 -47.85 14.23 4.51
C ALA A 3 -48.19 14.65 3.07
N GLN A 4 -48.86 13.78 2.32
CA GLN A 4 -49.50 14.15 1.06
C GLN A 4 -50.44 15.32 1.36
N SER A 5 -50.12 16.51 0.84
CA SER A 5 -51.09 17.59 0.77
C SER A 5 -52.33 17.06 0.06
N SER A 6 -53.50 17.24 0.64
CA SER A 6 -54.76 16.75 0.06
C SER A 6 -55.03 17.50 -1.22
N ILE A 7 -54.64 16.92 -2.36
CA ILE A 7 -54.96 17.46 -3.68
C ILE A 7 -56.49 17.42 -3.80
N PRO A 8 -57.17 18.57 -3.99
CA PRO A 8 -58.61 18.59 -4.12
C PRO A 8 -59.04 17.79 -5.37
N ALA A 9 -60.11 17.01 -5.23
CA ALA A 9 -60.68 16.28 -6.36
C ALA A 9 -61.21 17.28 -7.40
N ILE A 10 -60.99 16.98 -8.68
CA ILE A 10 -61.51 17.82 -9.77
C ILE A 10 -62.99 17.46 -9.97
N GLU A 11 -63.87 18.38 -9.64
CA GLU A 11 -65.31 18.23 -9.89
C GLU A 11 -65.62 18.43 -11.38
N SER A 12 -66.55 17.65 -11.93
CA SER A 12 -66.87 17.65 -13.37
C SER A 12 -67.53 18.94 -13.87
N ASN A 13 -68.05 19.76 -12.95
CA ASN A 13 -68.74 21.03 -13.19
C ASN A 13 -67.90 22.25 -12.78
N TRP A 14 -66.62 22.07 -12.45
CA TRP A 14 -65.79 23.18 -12.00
C TRP A 14 -65.53 24.18 -13.14
N LEU A 15 -65.78 25.46 -12.85
CA LEU A 15 -65.49 26.59 -13.72
C LEU A 15 -64.82 27.70 -12.90
N PRO A 16 -63.83 28.41 -13.46
CA PRO A 16 -63.25 29.59 -12.85
C PRO A 16 -64.30 30.68 -12.60
N ALA A 17 -64.25 31.35 -11.45
CA ALA A 17 -65.20 32.39 -11.08
C ALA A 17 -65.27 33.53 -12.12
N SER A 18 -64.15 33.84 -12.77
CA SER A 18 -64.02 34.82 -13.84
C SER A 18 -64.83 34.51 -15.10
N LEU A 19 -65.26 33.25 -15.30
CA LEU A 19 -66.11 32.83 -16.42
C LEU A 19 -67.60 32.83 -16.07
N MET A 20 -67.97 32.92 -14.78
CA MET A 20 -69.37 32.93 -14.36
C MET A 20 -70.08 34.25 -14.69
N ASP A 21 -69.34 35.38 -14.73
CA ASP A 21 -69.90 36.72 -14.93
C ASP A 21 -69.86 37.20 -16.40
N LYS A 22 -69.54 36.32 -17.36
CA LYS A 22 -69.33 36.69 -18.77
C LYS A 22 -70.61 36.59 -19.62
N SER A 23 -70.71 37.45 -20.64
CA SER A 23 -71.84 37.43 -21.57
C SER A 23 -71.82 36.19 -22.48
N THR A 24 -72.98 35.79 -23.00
CA THR A 24 -73.08 34.65 -23.93
C THR A 24 -72.28 34.85 -25.22
N GLN A 25 -72.11 36.09 -25.67
CA GLN A 25 -71.29 36.42 -26.84
C GLN A 25 -69.79 36.22 -26.53
N ASP A 26 -69.33 36.63 -25.34
CA ASP A 26 -67.95 36.45 -24.90
C ASP A 26 -67.62 34.97 -24.65
N LEU A 27 -68.55 34.21 -24.07
CA LEU A 27 -68.40 32.76 -23.88
C LEU A 27 -68.34 32.02 -25.22
N HIS A 28 -69.13 32.45 -26.22
CA HIS A 28 -69.06 31.87 -27.56
C HIS A 28 -67.70 32.17 -28.23
N HIS A 29 -67.20 33.40 -28.11
CA HIS A 29 -65.88 33.77 -28.62
C HIS A 29 -64.74 33.02 -27.91
N PHE A 30 -64.87 32.77 -26.61
CA PHE A 30 -63.93 31.97 -25.83
C PHE A 30 -63.95 30.49 -26.26
N LEU A 31 -65.13 29.91 -26.45
CA LEU A 31 -65.29 28.53 -26.93
C LEU A 31 -64.80 28.34 -28.37
N SER A 32 -64.91 29.37 -29.22
CA SER A 32 -64.40 29.33 -30.60
C SER A 32 -62.89 29.55 -30.71
N THR A 33 -62.21 29.93 -29.63
CA THR A 33 -60.78 30.30 -29.64
C THR A 33 -59.95 29.39 -28.73
N PRO A 34 -59.37 28.30 -29.26
CA PRO A 34 -58.61 27.32 -28.46
C PRO A 34 -57.39 27.91 -27.73
N ALA A 35 -56.73 28.91 -28.33
CA ALA A 35 -55.58 29.57 -27.71
C ALA A 35 -55.95 30.29 -26.40
N LEU A 36 -57.15 30.88 -26.32
CA LEU A 36 -57.65 31.52 -25.10
C LEU A 36 -57.96 30.49 -24.03
N GLN A 37 -58.53 29.34 -24.41
CA GLN A 37 -58.78 28.22 -23.48
C GLN A 37 -57.48 27.70 -22.88
N HIS A 38 -56.45 27.52 -23.71
CA HIS A 38 -55.14 27.10 -23.25
C HIS A 38 -54.48 28.12 -22.31
N ALA A 39 -54.59 29.42 -22.62
CA ALA A 39 -54.09 30.47 -21.75
C ALA A 39 -54.83 30.51 -20.40
N PHE A 40 -56.14 30.26 -20.41
CA PHE A 40 -56.96 30.20 -19.20
C PHE A 40 -56.66 28.99 -18.31
N LEU A 41 -56.35 27.85 -18.92
CA LEU A 41 -55.98 26.63 -18.20
C LEU A 41 -54.53 26.64 -17.67
N SER A 42 -53.70 27.58 -18.13
CA SER A 42 -52.30 27.73 -17.70
C SER A 42 -52.07 28.93 -16.79
N SER A 43 -53.00 29.88 -16.74
CA SER A 43 -52.89 31.04 -15.85
C SER A 43 -53.16 30.64 -14.39
N PRO A 44 -52.31 31.02 -13.43
CA PRO A 44 -52.43 30.61 -12.03
C PRO A 44 -53.70 31.16 -11.35
N GLU A 45 -54.29 32.24 -11.86
CA GLU A 45 -55.51 32.84 -11.31
C GLU A 45 -56.79 32.10 -11.73
N THR A 46 -56.73 31.36 -12.84
CA THR A 46 -57.89 30.71 -13.47
C THR A 46 -57.76 29.19 -13.56
N THR A 47 -56.63 28.65 -13.09
CA THR A 47 -56.38 27.20 -13.03
C THR A 47 -57.02 26.58 -11.79
N HIS A 48 -57.43 25.31 -11.89
CA HIS A 48 -57.98 24.56 -10.76
C HIS A 48 -56.94 24.44 -9.62
N PRO A 49 -57.31 24.65 -8.35
CA PRO A 49 -56.37 24.62 -7.21
C PRO A 49 -55.64 23.28 -7.05
N ALA A 50 -56.18 22.18 -7.59
CA ALA A 50 -55.52 20.88 -7.65
C ALA A 50 -54.21 20.88 -8.43
N VAL A 51 -54.12 21.65 -9.52
CA VAL A 51 -52.91 21.72 -10.36
C VAL A 51 -51.79 22.38 -9.55
N LEU A 52 -52.06 23.55 -8.97
CA LEU A 52 -51.11 24.25 -8.09
C LEU A 52 -50.70 23.37 -6.89
N ALA A 53 -51.66 22.73 -6.22
CA ALA A 53 -51.37 21.84 -5.09
C ALA A 53 -50.49 20.63 -5.48
N SER A 54 -50.65 20.12 -6.70
CA SER A 54 -49.81 19.03 -7.23
C SER A 54 -48.43 19.49 -7.65
N GLU A 55 -48.31 20.68 -8.25
CA GLU A 55 -47.04 21.30 -8.60
C GLU A 55 -46.23 21.65 -7.35
N ASP A 56 -46.86 22.24 -6.34
CA ASP A 56 -46.26 22.54 -5.04
C ASP A 56 -45.76 21.29 -4.32
N TYR A 57 -46.45 20.15 -4.51
CA TYR A 57 -46.04 18.86 -3.95
C TYR A 57 -44.89 18.20 -4.74
N LEU A 58 -44.96 18.22 -6.08
CA LEU A 58 -43.99 17.52 -6.93
C LEU A 58 -42.66 18.28 -7.05
N THR A 59 -42.70 19.60 -7.11
CA THR A 59 -41.50 20.45 -7.25
C THR A 59 -40.43 20.19 -6.17
N PRO A 60 -40.74 20.16 -4.86
CA PRO A 60 -39.72 19.86 -3.84
C PRO A 60 -39.19 18.43 -3.93
N ILE A 61 -40.02 17.46 -4.33
CA ILE A 61 -39.58 16.07 -4.52
C ILE A 61 -38.63 15.96 -5.70
N ILE A 62 -38.93 16.61 -6.82
CA ILE A 62 -38.06 16.65 -8.00
C ILE A 62 -36.73 17.34 -7.66
N ASN A 63 -36.78 18.47 -6.97
CA ASN A 63 -35.59 19.19 -6.52
C ASN A 63 -34.74 18.35 -5.56
N SER A 64 -35.37 17.62 -4.63
CA SER A 64 -34.69 16.68 -3.74
C SER A 64 -34.01 15.56 -4.52
N ASN A 65 -34.70 14.96 -5.50
CA ASN A 65 -34.12 13.91 -6.33
C ASN A 65 -32.92 14.43 -7.14
N LEU A 66 -33.03 15.62 -7.74
CA LEU A 66 -31.91 16.25 -8.45
C LEU A 66 -30.71 16.50 -7.52
N GLN A 67 -30.95 16.98 -6.30
CA GLN A 67 -29.88 17.17 -5.30
C GLN A 67 -29.23 15.83 -4.94
N LEU A 68 -30.02 14.78 -4.71
CA LEU A 68 -29.50 13.44 -4.41
C LEU A 68 -28.67 12.88 -5.57
N SER A 69 -29.13 13.01 -6.82
CA SER A 69 -28.38 12.58 -8.00
C SER A 69 -27.03 13.32 -8.12
N ASN A 70 -27.02 14.64 -7.92
CA ASN A 70 -25.78 15.42 -7.92
C ASN A 70 -24.84 14.98 -6.79
N ASN A 71 -25.36 14.73 -5.59
CA ASN A 71 -24.57 14.24 -4.47
C ASN A 71 -23.93 12.87 -4.78
N VAL A 72 -24.71 11.94 -5.32
CA VAL A 72 -24.20 10.61 -5.73
C VAL A 72 -23.09 10.75 -6.76
N LEU A 73 -23.26 11.61 -7.76
CA LEU A 73 -22.24 11.85 -8.79
C LEU A 73 -20.95 12.43 -8.20
N THR A 74 -21.03 13.38 -7.26
CA THR A 74 -19.83 13.91 -6.59
C THR A 74 -19.14 12.86 -5.72
N LEU A 75 -19.90 11.98 -5.05
CA LEU A 75 -19.36 10.90 -4.24
C LEU A 75 -18.67 9.85 -5.12
N GLU A 76 -19.24 9.52 -6.27
CA GLU A 76 -18.65 8.61 -7.25
C GLU A 76 -17.29 9.13 -7.74
N GLN A 77 -17.20 10.41 -8.08
CA GLN A 77 -15.95 11.05 -8.49
C GLN A 77 -14.89 11.03 -7.38
N LYS A 78 -15.28 11.31 -6.13
CA LYS A 78 -14.37 11.24 -4.97
C LYS A 78 -13.89 9.80 -4.74
N LEU A 79 -14.79 8.83 -4.88
CA LEU A 79 -14.49 7.43 -4.66
C LEU A 79 -13.57 6.88 -5.75
N SER A 80 -13.79 7.23 -7.01
CA SER A 80 -12.89 6.84 -8.11
C SER A 80 -11.49 7.44 -7.95
N ALA A 81 -11.40 8.73 -7.56
CA ALA A 81 -10.13 9.37 -7.25
C ALA A 81 -9.40 8.67 -6.09
N LEU A 82 -10.11 8.36 -5.00
CA LEU A 82 -9.54 7.67 -3.84
C LEU A 82 -9.06 6.26 -4.22
N ARG A 83 -9.84 5.49 -5.01
CA ARG A 83 -9.43 4.18 -5.52
C ARG A 83 -8.15 4.27 -6.35
N SER A 84 -8.05 5.25 -7.25
CA SER A 84 -6.84 5.44 -8.06
C SER A 84 -5.61 5.79 -7.20
N GLN A 85 -5.80 6.57 -6.13
CA GLN A 85 -4.74 6.94 -5.21
C GLN A 85 -4.29 5.75 -4.36
N THR A 86 -5.21 4.96 -3.82
CA THR A 86 -4.90 3.77 -3.02
C THR A 86 -4.22 2.70 -3.88
N GLN A 87 -4.65 2.50 -5.12
CA GLN A 87 -4.01 1.59 -6.05
C GLN A 87 -2.55 2.00 -6.33
N ARG A 88 -2.29 3.29 -6.57
CA ARG A 88 -0.91 3.80 -6.73
C ARG A 88 -0.05 3.57 -5.48
N ARG A 89 -0.60 3.82 -4.28
CA ARG A 89 0.09 3.57 -3.01
C ARG A 89 0.38 2.09 -2.78
N LEU A 90 -0.56 1.21 -3.12
CA LEU A 90 -0.38 -0.24 -3.02
C LEU A 90 0.77 -0.73 -3.90
N LEU A 91 0.85 -0.25 -5.14
CA LEU A 91 1.94 -0.60 -6.06
C LEU A 91 3.29 -0.09 -5.53
N ALA A 92 3.35 1.13 -5.03
CA ALA A 92 4.56 1.69 -4.43
C ALA A 92 5.00 0.89 -3.18
N LEU A 93 4.06 0.48 -2.34
CA LEU A 93 4.34 -0.34 -1.16
C LEU A 93 4.91 -1.71 -1.56
N ARG A 94 4.32 -2.38 -2.56
CA ARG A 94 4.84 -3.66 -3.05
C ARG A 94 6.25 -3.54 -3.63
N ALA A 95 6.53 -2.46 -4.35
CA ALA A 95 7.88 -2.19 -4.84
C ALA A 95 8.87 -2.00 -3.69
N LEU A 96 8.48 -1.27 -2.64
CA LEU A 96 9.30 -1.07 -1.44
C LEU A 96 9.53 -2.39 -0.69
N GLU A 97 8.52 -3.23 -0.55
CA GLU A 97 8.64 -4.55 0.08
C GLU A 97 9.63 -5.45 -0.67
N GLN A 98 9.58 -5.46 -2.00
CA GLN A 98 10.52 -6.21 -2.82
C GLN A 98 11.95 -5.68 -2.64
N ALA A 99 12.15 -4.36 -2.69
CA ALA A 99 13.44 -3.74 -2.46
C ALA A 99 13.98 -4.03 -1.05
N HIS A 100 13.12 -4.03 -0.04
CA HIS A 100 13.49 -4.35 1.33
C HIS A 100 13.92 -5.82 1.48
N ARG A 101 13.16 -6.76 0.90
CA ARG A 101 13.53 -8.18 0.90
C ARG A 101 14.87 -8.42 0.22
N GLN A 102 15.08 -7.77 -0.93
CA GLN A 102 16.37 -7.81 -1.61
C GLN A 102 17.49 -7.25 -0.73
N LYS A 103 17.22 -6.16 0.00
CA LYS A 103 18.24 -5.58 0.86
C LYS A 103 18.61 -6.48 2.02
N ILE A 104 17.62 -7.14 2.63
CA ILE A 104 17.86 -8.15 3.67
C ILE A 104 18.73 -9.28 3.10
N SER A 105 18.38 -9.85 1.94
CA SER A 105 19.18 -10.93 1.37
C SER A 105 20.62 -10.49 1.06
N GLU A 106 20.82 -9.30 0.52
CA GLU A 106 22.17 -8.75 0.29
C GLU A 106 22.97 -8.62 1.60
N THR A 107 22.31 -8.18 2.69
CA THR A 107 22.97 -8.06 3.99
C THR A 107 23.27 -9.41 4.62
N GLU A 108 22.38 -10.39 4.49
CA GLU A 108 22.59 -11.74 4.98
C GLU A 108 23.73 -12.42 4.23
N ASP A 109 23.78 -12.27 2.90
CA ASP A 109 24.86 -12.78 2.07
C ASP A 109 26.21 -12.15 2.44
N ALA A 110 26.24 -10.83 2.64
CA ALA A 110 27.45 -10.13 3.07
C ALA A 110 27.92 -10.55 4.48
N LEU A 111 26.99 -10.86 5.39
CA LEU A 111 27.28 -11.25 6.77
C LEU A 111 27.56 -12.75 6.94
N LYS A 112 27.22 -13.58 5.95
CA LYS A 112 27.31 -15.04 6.00
C LYS A 112 28.69 -15.54 6.44
N ASP A 113 29.74 -14.97 5.88
CA ASP A 113 31.14 -15.35 6.17
C ASP A 113 31.62 -14.88 7.55
N PHE A 114 30.92 -13.91 8.13
CA PHE A 114 31.16 -13.40 9.48
C PHE A 114 30.24 -14.04 10.52
N SER A 115 29.40 -15.00 10.11
CA SER A 115 28.59 -15.77 11.05
C SER A 115 29.49 -16.55 12.02
N PRO A 116 29.05 -16.77 13.27
CA PRO A 116 29.84 -17.52 14.26
C PRO A 116 30.29 -18.90 13.74
N MET A 117 29.43 -19.57 12.97
CA MET A 117 29.75 -20.87 12.37
C MET A 117 30.83 -20.75 11.28
N ALA A 118 30.73 -19.78 10.37
CA ALA A 118 31.73 -19.56 9.32
C ALA A 118 33.09 -19.17 9.92
N LEU A 119 33.10 -18.27 10.91
CA LEU A 119 34.30 -17.89 11.64
C LEU A 119 34.93 -19.07 12.38
N TYR A 120 34.11 -19.92 13.02
CA TYR A 120 34.59 -21.14 13.67
C TYR A 120 35.18 -22.13 12.68
N GLN A 121 34.52 -22.37 11.55
CA GLN A 121 35.02 -23.25 10.48
C GLN A 121 36.35 -22.74 9.94
N ARG A 122 36.47 -21.43 9.68
CA ARG A 122 37.71 -20.79 9.24
C ARG A 122 38.82 -20.92 10.30
N LEU A 123 38.50 -20.73 11.58
CA LEU A 123 39.45 -20.93 12.67
C LEU A 123 39.94 -22.39 12.71
N ASN A 124 39.03 -23.36 12.64
CA ASN A 124 39.36 -24.77 12.61
C ASN A 124 40.24 -25.13 11.40
N ALA A 125 39.88 -24.66 10.20
CA ALA A 125 40.71 -24.83 9.01
C ALA A 125 42.12 -24.24 9.19
N SER A 126 42.24 -23.03 9.76
CA SER A 126 43.53 -22.38 10.01
C SER A 126 44.41 -23.08 11.06
N VAL A 127 43.79 -23.84 11.98
CA VAL A 127 44.50 -24.70 12.95
C VAL A 127 45.09 -25.88 12.20
N GLN A 128 44.26 -26.60 11.42
CA GLN A 128 44.68 -27.75 10.63
C GLN A 128 45.79 -27.37 9.63
N GLU A 129 45.60 -26.29 8.87
CA GLU A 129 46.59 -25.77 7.92
C GLU A 129 47.92 -25.47 8.61
N GLN A 130 47.90 -24.83 9.80
CA GLN A 130 49.13 -24.54 10.52
C GLN A 130 49.86 -25.79 10.99
N HIS A 131 49.11 -26.82 11.42
CA HIS A 131 49.71 -28.10 11.79
C HIS A 131 50.35 -28.79 10.59
N LEU A 132 49.69 -28.77 9.43
CA LEU A 132 50.25 -29.31 8.19
C LEU A 132 51.48 -28.52 7.74
N LEU A 133 51.49 -27.19 7.87
CA LEU A 133 52.65 -26.36 7.54
C LEU A 133 53.85 -26.63 8.44
N VAL A 134 53.64 -26.79 9.76
CA VAL A 134 54.73 -27.16 10.68
C VAL A 134 55.29 -28.52 10.30
N ARG A 135 54.42 -29.50 10.09
CA ARG A 135 54.81 -30.86 9.70
C ARG A 135 55.55 -30.87 8.37
N GLY A 136 55.03 -30.17 7.36
CA GLY A 136 55.65 -30.10 6.04
C GLY A 136 57.02 -29.43 6.04
N VAL A 137 57.23 -28.40 6.87
CA VAL A 137 58.57 -27.78 7.04
C VAL A 137 59.53 -28.73 7.75
N GLU A 138 59.05 -29.49 8.74
CA GLU A 138 59.85 -30.50 9.44
C GLU A 138 60.21 -31.68 8.52
N GLU A 139 59.25 -32.17 7.74
CA GLU A 139 59.47 -33.24 6.76
C GLU A 139 60.38 -32.78 5.62
N SER A 140 60.18 -31.58 5.06
CA SER A 140 61.04 -31.05 3.99
C SER A 140 62.49 -30.86 4.42
N TRP A 141 62.72 -30.54 5.69
CA TRP A 141 64.08 -30.42 6.25
C TRP A 141 64.74 -31.79 6.44
N LEU A 142 63.96 -32.83 6.75
CA LEU A 142 64.47 -34.19 6.91
C LEU A 142 64.73 -34.89 5.57
N GLU A 143 64.02 -34.50 4.52
CA GLU A 143 64.17 -35.01 3.15
C GLU A 143 65.30 -34.34 2.35
N GLU A 144 65.90 -33.27 2.86
CA GLU A 144 67.02 -32.58 2.20
C GLU A 144 68.32 -33.37 2.38
N ASP A 145 68.85 -33.92 1.28
CA ASP A 145 70.12 -34.65 1.27
C ASP A 145 71.31 -33.69 1.37
N GLY A 146 72.02 -33.72 2.50
CA GLY A 146 73.25 -32.94 2.69
C GLY A 146 73.58 -32.64 4.15
N VAL A 147 74.70 -31.95 4.36
CA VAL A 147 75.05 -31.37 5.67
C VAL A 147 74.67 -29.89 5.65
N ALA A 148 73.61 -29.54 6.37
CA ALA A 148 73.20 -28.15 6.54
C ALA A 148 74.28 -27.35 7.28
N SER A 149 74.50 -26.11 6.86
CA SER A 149 75.35 -25.17 7.57
C SER A 149 74.74 -24.76 8.91
N ASP A 150 75.57 -24.37 9.87
CA ASP A 150 75.11 -23.87 11.18
C ASP A 150 74.10 -22.72 11.04
N ARG A 151 74.25 -21.90 9.99
CA ARG A 151 73.32 -20.80 9.71
C ARG A 151 71.94 -21.32 9.30
N GLU A 152 71.87 -22.29 8.40
CA GLU A 152 70.60 -22.87 7.93
C GLU A 152 69.87 -23.59 9.07
N VAL A 153 70.61 -24.29 9.93
CA VAL A 153 70.07 -24.92 11.15
C VAL A 153 69.43 -23.87 12.06
N VAL A 154 70.13 -22.75 12.31
CA VAL A 154 69.61 -21.67 13.16
C VAL A 154 68.37 -21.01 12.56
N GLU A 155 68.36 -20.79 11.24
CA GLU A 155 67.21 -20.22 10.53
C GLU A 155 66.00 -21.17 10.53
N PHE A 156 66.22 -22.46 10.31
CA PHE A 156 65.21 -23.51 10.42
C PHE A 156 64.60 -23.59 11.83
N VAL A 157 65.43 -23.70 12.86
CA VAL A 157 64.97 -23.79 14.26
C VAL A 157 64.16 -22.56 14.64
N ARG A 158 64.59 -21.37 14.21
CA ARG A 158 63.84 -20.12 14.41
C ARG A 158 62.49 -20.17 13.70
N GLY A 159 62.45 -20.59 12.44
CA GLY A 159 61.24 -20.70 11.62
C GLY A 159 60.23 -21.71 12.19
N VAL A 160 60.68 -22.90 12.58
CA VAL A 160 59.83 -23.94 13.19
C VAL A 160 59.29 -23.45 14.53
N LYS A 161 60.10 -22.79 15.37
CA LYS A 161 59.66 -22.26 16.66
C LYS A 161 58.51 -21.25 16.50
N GLU A 162 58.62 -20.31 15.57
CA GLU A 162 57.55 -19.32 15.32
C GLU A 162 56.28 -19.95 14.74
N ARG A 163 56.42 -20.94 13.85
CA ARG A 163 55.28 -21.68 13.29
C ARG A 163 54.57 -22.54 14.33
N ARG A 164 55.32 -23.22 15.22
CA ARG A 164 54.77 -23.99 16.35
C ARG A 164 54.09 -23.09 17.38
N LYS A 165 54.68 -21.93 17.69
CA LYS A 165 54.05 -20.90 18.53
C LYS A 165 52.71 -20.46 17.94
N THR A 166 52.65 -20.20 16.63
CA THR A 166 51.41 -19.83 15.94
C THR A 166 50.37 -20.96 16.00
N ALA A 167 50.78 -22.22 15.82
CA ALA A 167 49.91 -23.39 15.94
C ALA A 167 49.29 -23.48 17.34
N LEU A 168 50.11 -23.33 18.39
CA LEU A 168 49.66 -23.33 19.78
C LEU A 168 48.64 -22.21 20.03
N LEU A 169 48.92 -20.98 19.60
CA LEU A 169 48.02 -19.85 19.78
C LEU A 169 46.66 -20.05 19.08
N ARG A 170 46.64 -20.65 17.89
CA ARG A 170 45.38 -20.94 17.19
C ARG A 170 44.58 -22.05 17.89
N ARG A 171 45.25 -23.10 18.37
CA ARG A 171 44.64 -24.17 19.18
C ARG A 171 44.03 -23.61 20.47
N GLU A 172 44.75 -22.74 21.16
CA GLU A 172 44.30 -22.05 22.37
C GLU A 172 43.09 -21.13 22.14
N ARG A 173 43.04 -20.44 20.99
CA ARG A 173 41.87 -19.64 20.58
C ARG A 173 40.67 -20.52 20.27
N LYS A 174 40.88 -21.66 19.61
CA LYS A 174 39.83 -22.65 19.35
C LYS A 174 39.28 -23.22 20.65
N GLY A 175 40.15 -23.63 21.59
CA GLY A 175 39.72 -24.13 22.91
C GLY A 175 38.88 -23.11 23.67
N ARG A 176 39.31 -21.84 23.68
CA ARG A 176 38.49 -20.75 24.25
C ARG A 176 37.15 -20.58 23.53
N TRP A 177 37.09 -20.81 22.22
CA TRP A 177 35.85 -20.79 21.45
C TRP A 177 34.91 -21.94 21.82
N ASP A 178 35.43 -23.15 21.92
CA ASP A 178 34.66 -24.33 22.30
C ASP A 178 34.07 -24.18 23.73
N GLU A 179 34.76 -23.46 24.61
CA GLU A 179 34.31 -23.14 25.97
C GLU A 179 33.41 -21.88 26.06
N GLY A 180 33.13 -21.20 24.95
CA GLY A 180 32.31 -19.99 24.93
C GLY A 180 32.98 -18.74 25.54
N ARG A 181 34.32 -18.71 25.63
CA ARG A 181 35.12 -17.58 26.16
C ARG A 181 35.58 -16.60 25.08
N VAL A 182 34.78 -16.43 24.01
CA VAL A 182 35.12 -15.57 22.87
C VAL A 182 34.40 -14.23 23.01
N GLY A 183 35.18 -13.14 22.97
CA GLY A 183 34.69 -11.81 23.30
C GLY A 183 34.80 -11.60 24.81
N GLY A 184 35.85 -10.91 25.25
CA GLY A 184 36.08 -10.61 26.66
C GLY A 184 35.10 -9.56 27.18
N TRP A 185 33.83 -9.94 27.36
CA TRP A 185 32.85 -9.20 28.15
C TRP A 185 31.95 -10.23 28.83
N ARG A 186 32.24 -10.48 30.11
CA ARG A 186 31.29 -11.00 31.09
C ARG A 186 30.85 -9.83 31.96
#